data_AF-A0A655IVP0-F1
#
_entry.id   AF-A0A655IVP0-F1
#
_cell.length_a   1.000
_cell.length_b   1.000
_cell.length_c   1.000
_cell.angle_alpha   90.00
_cell.angle_beta   90.00
_cell.angle_gamma   90.00
#
_symmetry.space_group_name_H-M   'P 1'
#
loop_
_entity.id
_entity.type
_entity.pdbx_description
1 polymer ?
#
loop_
_entity_poly.entity_id
_entity_poly.type
_entity_poly.pdbx_seq_one_letter_code
_entity_poly.pdbx_strand_id
1 'polypeptide(L)'
;MLEFAATVDPEAGRRLLTEHRVPIDVLRGALADAKSPYEYTVAAICETLPAATNQEVRRAQRLAQSGPPAEAVGLQPFTLTVPPKRAEGA
;
A
#
# COMPACT_ATOMS: atom_id res chain seq x y z
N MET A 1 -6.01 5.16 9.08
CA MET A 1 -5.40 6.48 9.32
C MET A 1 -6.42 7.61 9.28
N LEU A 2 -7.19 7.77 8.19
CA LEU A 2 -8.19 8.85 8.11
C LEU A 2 -9.27 8.78 9.18
N GLU A 3 -9.84 7.60 9.41
CA GLU A 3 -10.83 7.40 10.49
C GLU A 3 -10.24 7.74 11.86
N PHE A 4 -9.05 7.23 12.19
CA PHE A 4 -8.33 7.56 13.42
C PHE A 4 -8.11 9.08 13.59
N ALA A 5 -7.70 9.77 12.52
CA ALA A 5 -7.52 11.22 12.52
C ALA A 5 -8.85 11.98 12.71
N ALA A 6 -9.97 11.41 12.27
CA ALA A 6 -11.28 12.04 12.39
C ALA A 6 -11.96 11.78 13.75
N THR A 7 -11.75 10.59 14.34
CA THR A 7 -12.58 10.12 15.47
C THR A 7 -11.84 9.96 16.78
N VAL A 8 -10.51 9.82 16.77
CA VAL A 8 -9.72 9.50 17.96
C VAL A 8 -8.81 10.66 18.36
N ASP A 9 -7.90 11.06 17.46
CA ASP A 9 -6.93 12.14 17.73
C ASP A 9 -6.58 12.88 16.43
N PRO A 10 -7.14 14.09 16.20
CA PRO A 10 -6.86 14.89 15.01
C PRO A 10 -5.41 15.34 14.87
N GLU A 11 -4.72 15.63 15.97
CA GLU A 11 -3.34 16.12 15.94
C GLU A 11 -2.35 15.00 15.66
N ALA A 12 -2.48 13.86 16.36
CA ALA A 12 -1.69 12.67 16.07
C ALA A 12 -1.99 12.14 14.66
N GLY A 13 -3.26 12.16 14.25
CA GLY A 13 -3.70 11.80 12.91
C GLY A 13 -3.06 12.68 11.83
N ARG A 14 -3.04 14.01 12.01
CA ARG A 14 -2.39 14.94 11.08
C ARG A 14 -0.89 14.66 10.95
N ARG A 15 -0.20 14.39 12.07
CA ARG A 15 1.23 14.05 12.08
C ARG A 15 1.50 12.77 11.29
N LEU A 16 0.73 11.70 11.53
CA LEU A 16 0.83 10.45 10.78
C LEU A 16 0.58 10.64 9.29
N LEU A 17 -0.46 11.40 8.92
CA LEU A 17 -0.76 11.70 7.52
C LEU A 17 0.36 12.50 6.84
N THR A 18 1.01 13.41 7.57
CA THR A 18 2.15 14.19 7.08
C THR A 18 3.39 13.31 6.91
N GLU A 19 3.67 12.43 7.87
CA GLU A 19 4.78 11.47 7.80
C GLU A 19 4.62 10.50 6.62
N HIS A 20 3.38 10.12 6.31
CA HIS A 20 3.05 9.25 5.18
C HIS A 20 2.65 10.02 3.90
N ARG A 21 2.96 11.32 3.80
CA ARG A 21 2.57 12.16 2.66
C ARG A 21 3.00 11.58 1.32
N VAL A 22 4.21 11.05 1.26
CA VAL A 22 4.80 10.51 0.03
C VAL A 22 4.13 9.21 -0.45
N PRO A 23 3.96 8.18 0.38
CA PRO A 23 3.14 7.02 0.02
C PRO A 23 1.73 7.39 -0.46
N ILE A 24 1.10 8.43 0.12
CA ILE A 24 -0.21 8.91 -0.29
C ILE A 24 -0.16 9.53 -1.71
N ASP A 25 0.88 10.31 -2.03
CA ASP A 25 1.07 10.85 -3.38
C ASP A 25 1.32 9.75 -4.42
N VAL A 26 2.07 8.69 -4.07
CA VAL A 26 2.27 7.53 -4.93
C VAL A 26 0.94 6.81 -5.20
N LEU A 27 0.12 6.62 -4.18
CA LEU A 27 -1.23 6.06 -4.33
C LEU A 27 -2.09 6.93 -5.25
N ARG A 28 -2.06 8.25 -5.09
CA ARG A 28 -2.78 9.18 -5.97
C ARG A 28 -2.34 9.02 -7.43
N GLY A 29 -1.02 8.93 -7.67
CA GLY A 29 -0.46 8.70 -9.02
C GLY A 29 -0.96 7.39 -9.63
N ALA A 30 -0.91 6.28 -8.88
CA ALA A 30 -1.40 4.98 -9.35
C ALA A 30 -2.91 5.00 -9.65
N LEU A 31 -3.71 5.73 -8.86
CA LEU A 31 -5.14 5.92 -9.11
C LEU A 31 -5.39 6.76 -10.36
N ALA A 32 -4.58 7.78 -10.60
CA ALA A 32 -4.63 8.61 -11.81
C ALA A 32 -4.33 7.78 -13.06
N ASP A 33 -3.25 6.99 -13.02
CA ASP A 33 -2.85 6.10 -14.13
C ASP A 33 -3.94 5.06 -14.44
N ALA A 34 -4.62 4.57 -13.40
CA ALA A 34 -5.76 3.66 -13.52
C ALA A 34 -7.07 4.36 -13.92
N LYS A 35 -7.08 5.69 -14.10
CA LYS A 35 -8.29 6.52 -14.34
C LYS A 35 -9.39 6.28 -13.32
N SER A 36 -8.99 6.06 -12.06
CA SER A 36 -9.91 5.78 -10.97
C SER A 36 -10.59 7.06 -10.48
N PRO A 37 -11.91 7.06 -10.25
CA PRO A 37 -12.60 8.22 -9.67
C PRO A 37 -12.12 8.54 -8.24
N TYR A 38 -11.46 7.61 -7.57
CA TYR A 38 -10.91 7.82 -6.23
C TYR A 38 -9.67 8.71 -6.22
N GLU A 39 -9.06 9.00 -7.38
CA GLU A 39 -7.94 9.93 -7.48
C GLU A 39 -8.29 11.30 -6.89
N TYR A 40 -9.48 11.81 -7.22
CA TYR A 40 -9.96 13.11 -6.76
C TYR A 40 -10.11 13.19 -5.24
N THR A 41 -10.60 12.13 -4.61
CA THR A 41 -10.73 12.06 -3.14
C THR A 41 -9.36 12.10 -2.47
N VAL A 42 -8.39 11.36 -3.01
CA VAL A 42 -7.02 11.36 -2.47
C VAL A 42 -6.35 12.71 -2.73
N ALA A 43 -6.57 13.33 -3.89
CA ALA A 43 -6.09 14.68 -4.21
C ALA A 43 -6.60 15.72 -3.21
N ALA A 44 -7.91 15.69 -2.87
CA ALA A 44 -8.47 16.60 -1.88
C ALA A 44 -7.81 16.44 -0.50
N ILE A 45 -7.51 15.21 -0.07
CA ILE A 45 -6.77 14.96 1.18
C ILE A 45 -5.36 15.54 1.09
N CYS A 46 -4.66 15.30 -0.02
CA CYS A 46 -3.31 15.81 -0.27
C CYS A 46 -3.23 17.34 -0.15
N GLU A 47 -4.25 18.08 -0.59
CA GLU A 47 -4.34 19.54 -0.47
C GLU A 47 -4.49 20.03 0.98
N THR A 48 -4.96 19.19 1.90
CA THR A 48 -5.08 19.53 3.33
C THR A 48 -3.78 19.31 4.13
N LEU A 49 -2.77 18.71 3.50
CA LEU A 49 -1.51 18.35 4.14
C LEU A 49 -0.37 19.23 3.60
N PRO A 50 0.67 19.48 4.41
CA PRO A 50 1.89 20.11 3.91
C PRO A 50 2.44 19.36 2.69
N ALA A 51 2.99 20.09 1.72
CA ALA A 51 3.60 19.47 0.54
C ALA A 51 4.77 18.57 0.97
N ALA A 52 4.87 17.38 0.37
CA ALA A 52 6.04 16.54 0.52
C ALA A 52 7.27 17.32 0.03
N THR A 53 8.38 17.23 0.76
CA THR A 53 9.61 17.85 0.33
C THR A 53 10.13 17.16 -0.93
N ASN A 54 10.83 17.91 -1.79
CA ASN A 54 11.47 17.37 -3.00
C ASN A 54 12.44 16.20 -2.71
N GLN A 55 12.95 16.10 -1.48
CA GLN A 55 13.81 15.01 -1.05
C GLN A 55 13.03 13.71 -0.81
N GLU A 56 11.85 13.80 -0.18
CA GLU A 56 11.00 12.65 0.11
C GLU A 56 10.40 12.08 -1.17
N VAL A 57 9.97 12.95 -2.10
CA VAL A 57 9.47 12.54 -3.43
C VAL A 57 10.54 11.76 -4.20
N ARG A 58 11.79 12.28 -4.25
CA ARG A 58 12.91 11.58 -4.89
C ARG A 58 13.23 10.24 -4.22
N ARG A 59 13.14 10.17 -2.89
CA ARG A 59 13.39 8.92 -2.15
C ARG A 59 12.36 7.86 -2.52
N ALA A 60 11.07 8.20 -2.59
CA ALA A 60 10.04 7.24 -2.98
C ALA A 60 10.10 6.85 -4.45
N GLN A 61 10.43 7.78 -5.36
CA GLN A 61 10.68 7.42 -6.75
C GLN A 61 11.80 6.37 -6.88
N ARG A 62 12.90 6.55 -6.14
CA ARG A 62 13.98 5.55 -6.09
C ARG A 62 13.50 4.20 -5.54
N LEU A 63 12.68 4.22 -4.48
CA LEU A 63 12.15 3.01 -3.88
C LEU A 63 11.18 2.26 -4.81
N ALA A 64 10.33 3.00 -5.53
CA ALA A 64 9.44 2.42 -6.53
C ALA A 64 10.23 1.80 -7.70
N GLN A 65 11.30 2.46 -8.14
CA GLN A 65 12.20 1.94 -9.18
C GLN A 65 13.00 0.71 -8.74
N SER A 66 13.33 0.58 -7.44
CA SER A 66 14.03 -0.61 -6.93
C SER A 66 13.15 -1.86 -6.88
N GLY A 67 11.85 -1.73 -7.13
CA GLY A 67 10.90 -2.84 -7.10
C GLY A 67 10.62 -3.35 -5.67
N PRO A 68 9.57 -4.18 -5.51
CA PRO A 68 9.29 -4.81 -4.23
C PRO A 68 10.43 -5.77 -3.84
N PRO A 69 10.69 -5.93 -2.53
CA PRO A 69 11.64 -6.94 -2.06
C PRO A 69 11.18 -8.34 -2.49
N ALA A 70 12.13 -9.26 -2.66
CA ALA A 70 11.82 -10.65 -2.98
C ALA A 70 10.92 -11.27 -1.91
N GLU A 71 9.77 -11.81 -2.33
CA GLU A 71 8.82 -12.47 -1.44
C GLU A 71 9.39 -13.85 -1.04
N ALA A 72 9.63 -14.04 0.27
CA ALA A 72 10.15 -15.30 0.81
C ALA A 72 9.04 -16.26 1.29
N VAL A 73 7.79 -15.81 1.27
CA VAL A 73 6.63 -16.58 1.74
C VAL A 73 6.27 -17.64 0.68
N GLY A 74 6.01 -18.88 1.11
CA GLY A 74 5.60 -19.97 0.20
C GLY A 74 6.73 -20.67 -0.56
N LEU A 75 8.00 -20.29 -0.33
CA LEU A 75 9.17 -20.94 -0.96
C LEU A 75 9.50 -22.32 -0.37
N GLN A 76 8.88 -22.70 0.74
CA GLN A 76 9.06 -24.02 1.33
C GLN A 76 8.16 -25.04 0.60
N PRO A 77 8.70 -26.19 0.15
CA PRO A 77 7.89 -27.24 -0.44
C PRO A 77 6.85 -27.71 0.59
N PHE A 78 5.56 -27.56 0.28
CA PHE A 78 4.51 -28.20 1.05
C PHE A 78 4.34 -29.64 0.52
N THR A 79 4.67 -30.63 1.34
CA THR A 79 4.38 -32.04 1.01
C THR A 79 2.87 -32.26 1.14
N LEU A 80 2.16 -32.21 0.00
CA LEU A 80 0.82 -32.81 -0.07
C LEU A 80 0.98 -34.33 0.01
N THR A 81 0.88 -34.88 1.21
CA THR A 81 0.68 -36.32 1.38
C THR A 81 -0.74 -36.63 0.92
N VAL A 82 -0.94 -36.84 -0.39
CA VAL A 82 -2.22 -37.34 -0.89
C VAL A 82 -2.33 -38.81 -0.44
N PRO A 83 -3.28 -39.16 0.45
CA PRO A 83 -3.48 -40.56 0.79
C PRO A 83 -3.93 -41.33 -0.47
N PRO A 84 -3.43 -42.54 -0.72
CA PRO A 84 -3.77 -43.29 -1.92
C PRO A 84 -5.28 -43.54 -1.99
N LYS A 85 -5.86 -43.25 -3.16
CA LYS A 85 -7.26 -43.56 -3.47
C LYS A 85 -7.45 -45.07 -3.27
N ARG A 86 -8.36 -45.47 -2.37
CA ARG A 86 -8.78 -46.88 -2.29
C ARG A 86 -9.35 -47.25 -3.66
N ALA A 87 -8.75 -48.24 -4.30
CA ALA A 87 -9.35 -48.89 -5.45
C ALA A 87 -10.59 -49.63 -4.94
N GLU A 88 -11.76 -49.03 -5.12
CA GLU A 88 -13.03 -49.75 -5.00
C GLU A 88 -13.24 -50.59 -6.26
N GLY A 89 -13.37 -51.90 -6.07
CA GLY A 89 -14.17 -52.76 -6.94
C GLY A 89 -13.40 -53.75 -7.81
N ALA A 90 -13.35 -55.02 -7.37
CA ALA A 90 -13.98 -56.14 -8.05
C ALA A 90 -14.22 -57.28 -7.03
#